data_AF-A0A1Q5XRV0-F1
#
_entry.id   AF-A0A1Q5XRV0-F1
#
_cell.length_a   1.000
_cell.length_b   1.000
_cell.length_c   1.000
_cell.angle_alpha   90.00
_cell.angle_beta   90.00
_cell.angle_gamma   90.00
#
_symmetry.space_group_name_H-M   'P 1'
#
loop_
_entity.id
_entity.type
_entity.pdbx_description
1 polymer ?
#
loop_
_entity_poly.entity_id
_entity_poly.type
_entity_poly.pdbx_seq_one_letter_code
_entity_poly.pdbx_strand_id
1 'polypeptide(L)'
;MMQNEVRKMIILEGIFYGLLASLIGILLGTALNYGLHVLFAGILDTAWVFPWASIGIAFAGAMITSLAAAIWPMYRINKVNIVDGLRREN
;
A
#
# COMPACT_ATOMS: atom_id res chain seq x y z
N MET A 1 17.87 22.13 -1.43
CA MET A 1 16.93 21.44 -0.52
C MET A 1 17.59 20.14 -0.09
N MET A 2 17.76 19.91 1.22
CA MET A 2 18.50 18.75 1.73
C MET A 2 17.80 17.44 1.29
N GLN A 3 18.50 16.51 0.63
CA GLN A 3 17.92 15.24 0.14
C GLN A 3 17.16 14.45 1.24
N ASN A 4 17.54 14.61 2.50
CA ASN A 4 16.87 13.99 3.65
C ASN A 4 15.45 14.52 3.90
N GLU A 5 15.18 15.80 3.64
CA GLU A 5 13.86 16.40 3.82
C GLU A 5 12.88 15.90 2.75
N VAL A 6 13.34 15.78 1.51
CA VAL A 6 12.56 15.20 0.40
C VAL A 6 12.23 13.74 0.68
N ARG A 7 13.18 12.97 1.22
CA ARG A 7 12.96 11.57 1.60
C ARG A 7 11.92 11.42 2.72
N LYS A 8 11.99 12.25 3.76
CA LYS A 8 10.98 12.26 4.83
C LYS A 8 9.59 12.62 4.30
N MET A 9 9.51 13.63 3.45
CA MET A 9 8.24 14.08 2.85
C MET A 9 7.56 12.96 2.06
N ILE A 10 8.29 12.27 1.17
CA ILE A 10 7.73 11.20 0.34
C ILE A 10 7.30 9.99 1.19
N ILE A 11 8.05 9.65 2.24
CA ILE A 11 7.64 8.57 3.16
C ILE A 11 6.35 8.95 3.88
N LEU A 12 6.23 10.20 4.35
CA LEU A 12 5.03 10.69 5.02
C LEU A 12 3.80 10.62 4.09
N GLU A 13 3.94 11.08 2.85
CA GLU A 13 2.89 10.95 1.82
C GLU A 13 2.55 9.49 1.54
N GLY A 14 3.55 8.62 1.36
CA GLY A 14 3.34 7.20 1.09
C GLY A 14 2.59 6.46 2.22
N ILE A 15 2.85 6.83 3.48
CA ILE A 15 2.11 6.35 4.65
C ILE A 15 0.65 6.83 4.58
N PHE A 16 0.42 8.11 4.27
CA PHE A 16 -0.92 8.68 4.16
C PHE A 16 -1.76 7.99 3.08
N TYR A 17 -1.18 7.80 1.89
CA TYR A 17 -1.83 7.08 0.81
C TYR A 17 -2.04 5.59 1.14
N GLY A 18 -1.09 4.96 1.86
CA GLY A 18 -1.25 3.59 2.35
C GLY A 18 -2.42 3.42 3.32
N LEU A 19 -2.57 4.36 4.25
CA LEU A 19 -3.70 4.38 5.19
C LEU A 19 -5.04 4.56 4.46
N LEU A 20 -5.11 5.52 3.53
CA LEU A 20 -6.32 5.73 2.73
C LEU A 20 -6.68 4.49 1.89
N ALA A 21 -5.69 3.92 1.19
CA ALA A 21 -5.89 2.74 0.34
C ALA A 21 -6.33 1.52 1.16
N SER A 22 -5.72 1.30 2.34
CA SER A 22 -6.09 0.20 3.22
C SER A 22 -7.48 0.37 3.81
N LEU A 23 -7.88 1.59 4.20
CA LEU A 23 -9.23 1.87 4.71
C LEU A 23 -10.29 1.55 3.63
N ILE A 24 -10.09 2.05 2.41
CA ILE A 24 -10.98 1.79 1.28
C ILE A 24 -11.00 0.30 0.94
N GLY A 25 -9.83 -0.34 0.93
CA GLY A 25 -9.70 -1.78 0.66
C GLY A 25 -10.41 -2.66 1.69
N ILE A 26 -10.35 -2.31 2.98
CA ILE A 26 -11.08 -3.02 4.04
C ILE A 26 -12.59 -2.83 3.87
N LEU A 27 -13.06 -1.61 3.59
CA LEU A 27 -14.49 -1.35 3.38
C LEU A 27 -15.02 -2.13 2.16
N LEU A 28 -14.33 -2.05 1.03
CA LEU A 28 -14.73 -2.80 -0.18
C LEU A 28 -14.59 -4.31 0.01
N GLY A 29 -13.53 -4.77 0.66
CA GLY A 29 -13.27 -6.19 0.91
C GLY A 29 -14.29 -6.81 1.85
N THR A 30 -14.69 -6.09 2.91
CA THR A 30 -15.74 -6.55 3.83
C THR A 30 -17.11 -6.55 3.17
N ALA A 31 -17.43 -5.53 2.36
CA ALA A 31 -18.65 -5.50 1.56
C ALA A 31 -18.72 -6.66 0.56
N LEU A 32 -17.63 -6.95 -0.16
CA LEU A 32 -17.53 -8.09 -1.07
C LEU A 32 -17.66 -9.42 -0.33
N ASN A 33 -16.99 -9.57 0.81
CA ASN A 33 -17.07 -10.79 1.64
C ASN A 33 -18.50 -11.05 2.12
N TYR A 34 -19.22 -10.01 2.54
CA TYR A 34 -20.63 -10.11 2.90
C TYR A 34 -21.50 -10.46 1.68
N GLY A 35 -21.26 -9.81 0.53
CA GLY A 35 -21.97 -10.13 -0.71
C GLY A 35 -21.79 -11.59 -1.15
N LEU A 36 -20.55 -12.13 -1.03
CA LEU A 36 -20.30 -13.54 -1.27
C LEU A 36 -21.09 -14.42 -0.29
N HIS A 37 -21.08 -14.10 1.00
CA HIS A 37 -21.83 -14.87 2.00
C HIS A 37 -23.31 -14.97 1.65
N VAL A 38 -23.95 -13.85 1.26
CA VAL A 38 -25.36 -13.83 0.83
C VAL A 38 -25.60 -14.70 -0.41
N LEU A 39 -24.69 -14.68 -1.40
CA LEU A 39 -24.80 -15.51 -2.59
C LEU A 39 -24.67 -17.01 -2.30
N PHE A 40 -23.83 -17.37 -1.32
CA PHE A 40 -23.56 -18.76 -0.93
C PHE A 40 -24.43 -19.28 0.22
N ALA A 41 -25.24 -18.42 0.86
CA ALA A 41 -26.08 -18.77 2.01
C ALA A 41 -27.11 -19.88 1.71
N GLY A 42 -27.47 -20.08 0.43
CA GLY A 42 -28.35 -21.20 0.02
C GLY A 42 -27.66 -22.57 -0.10
N ILE A 43 -26.32 -22.61 -0.05
CA ILE A 43 -25.52 -23.83 -0.28
C ILE A 43 -24.70 -24.19 0.98
N LEU A 44 -24.25 -23.18 1.74
CA LEU A 44 -23.41 -23.35 2.92
C LEU A 44 -24.16 -22.79 4.13
N ASP A 45 -24.62 -23.66 5.02
CA ASP A 45 -25.33 -23.32 6.26
C ASP A 45 -24.35 -22.85 7.36
N THR A 46 -23.46 -21.93 6.99
CA THR A 46 -22.38 -21.44 7.86
C THR A 46 -22.63 -19.99 8.23
N ALA A 47 -22.61 -19.69 9.52
CA ALA A 47 -22.76 -18.34 10.03
C ALA A 47 -21.62 -17.43 9.53
N TRP A 48 -21.95 -16.19 9.16
CA TRP A 48 -20.95 -15.23 8.72
C TRP A 48 -20.02 -14.85 9.87
N VAL A 49 -18.74 -15.16 9.75
CA VAL A 49 -17.71 -14.79 10.72
C VAL A 49 -16.89 -13.64 10.15
N PHE A 50 -16.70 -12.60 10.94
CA PHE A 50 -15.91 -11.44 10.53
C PHE A 50 -14.42 -11.84 10.37
N PRO A 51 -13.82 -11.68 9.19
CA PRO A 51 -12.49 -12.25 8.89
C PRO A 51 -11.35 -11.33 9.37
N TRP A 52 -11.16 -11.23 10.69
CA TRP A 52 -10.15 -10.37 11.32
C TRP A 52 -8.72 -10.63 10.82
N ALA A 53 -8.33 -11.91 10.66
CA ALA A 53 -7.02 -12.29 10.17
C ALA A 53 -6.79 -11.80 8.73
N SER A 54 -7.78 -11.97 7.85
CA SER A 54 -7.70 -11.52 6.46
C SER A 54 -7.60 -10.00 6.36
N ILE A 55 -8.32 -9.27 7.21
CA ILE A 55 -8.24 -7.81 7.29
C ILE A 55 -6.83 -7.36 7.70
N GLY A 56 -6.23 -8.02 8.71
CA GLY A 56 -4.87 -7.72 9.15
C GLY A 56 -3.83 -7.93 8.04
N ILE A 57 -3.93 -9.04 7.31
CA ILE A 57 -3.02 -9.35 6.19
C ILE A 57 -3.23 -8.35 5.04
N ALA A 58 -4.48 -8.04 4.70
CA ALA A 58 -4.79 -7.06 3.66
C ALA A 58 -4.28 -5.66 4.00
N PHE A 59 -4.43 -5.23 5.26
CA PHE A 59 -3.90 -3.96 5.75
C PHE A 59 -2.38 -3.90 5.63
N ALA A 60 -1.68 -4.93 6.13
CA ALA A 60 -0.23 -5.01 6.05
C ALA A 60 0.25 -5.03 4.58
N GLY A 61 -0.41 -5.79 3.71
CA GLY A 61 -0.10 -5.83 2.28
C GLY A 61 -0.30 -4.48 1.58
N ALA A 62 -1.42 -3.80 1.84
CA ALA A 62 -1.69 -2.47 1.29
C ALA A 62 -0.64 -1.44 1.74
N MET A 63 -0.23 -1.49 3.00
CA MET A 63 0.78 -0.58 3.55
C MET A 63 2.17 -0.82 2.95
N ILE A 64 2.57 -2.09 2.81
CA ILE A 64 3.86 -2.45 2.20
C ILE A 64 3.88 -2.05 0.72
N THR A 65 2.80 -2.31 -0.01
CA THR A 65 2.70 -2.00 -1.45
C THR A 65 2.71 -0.49 -1.71
N SER A 66 2.00 0.32 -0.91
CA SER A 66 2.02 1.78 -1.05
C SER A 66 3.39 2.38 -0.73
N LEU A 67 4.05 1.89 0.31
CA LEU A 67 5.40 2.31 0.69
C LEU A 67 6.42 1.91 -0.38
N ALA A 68 6.34 0.69 -0.89
CA ALA A 68 7.21 0.23 -1.98
C ALA A 68 7.02 1.11 -3.22
N ALA A 69 5.77 1.42 -3.59
CA ALA A 69 5.45 2.29 -4.72
C ALA A 69 6.01 3.71 -4.54
N ALA A 70 5.99 4.26 -3.32
CA ALA A 70 6.55 5.59 -3.03
C ALA A 70 8.09 5.61 -3.01
N ILE A 71 8.73 4.56 -2.47
CA ILE A 71 10.19 4.51 -2.30
C ILE A 71 10.91 4.15 -3.61
N TRP A 72 10.31 3.30 -4.45
CA TRP A 72 10.90 2.84 -5.72
C TRP A 72 11.38 3.96 -6.66
N PRO A 73 10.55 4.97 -7.02
CA PRO A 73 10.98 6.05 -7.91
C PRO A 73 12.10 6.89 -7.30
N MET A 74 12.08 7.09 -5.99
CA MET A 74 13.11 7.85 -5.27
C MET A 74 14.48 7.16 -5.35
N TYR A 75 14.50 5.83 -5.19
CA TYR A 75 15.72 5.03 -5.31
C TYR A 75 16.30 5.08 -6.74
N ARG A 76 15.43 5.11 -7.75
CA ARG A 76 15.83 5.26 -9.16
C ARG A 76 16.44 6.65 -9.42
N ILE A 77 15.83 7.73 -8.93
CA ILE A 77 16.29 9.11 -9.15
C ILE A 77 17.66 9.36 -8.49
N ASN A 78 17.90 8.84 -7.29
CA ASN A 78 19.18 8.99 -6.62
C ASN A 78 20.34 8.34 -7.38
N LYS A 79 20.12 7.19 -8.04
CA LYS A 79 21.15 6.56 -8.88
C LYS A 79 21.49 7.38 -10.12
N VAL A 80 20.50 8.00 -10.76
CA VAL A 80 20.71 8.81 -11.97
C VAL A 80 21.52 10.06 -11.66
N ASN A 81 21.21 10.77 -10.56
CA ASN A 81 21.95 11.97 -10.15
C ASN A 81 23.44 11.71 -9.87
N ILE A 82 23.80 10.57 -9.27
CA ILE A 82 25.21 10.24 -8.97
C ILE A 82 25.98 9.96 -10.28
N VAL A 83 25.38 9.22 -11.22
CA VAL A 83 26.02 8.85 -12.48
C VAL A 83 26.19 10.07 -13.41
N ASP A 84 25.18 10.94 -13.51
CA ASP A 84 25.30 12.17 -14.29
C ASP A 84 26.21 13.21 -13.62
N GLY A 85 26.31 13.21 -12.29
CA GLY A 85 27.29 14.02 -11.56
C GLY A 85 28.73 13.64 -11.93
N LEU A 86 29.05 12.35 -11.92
CA LEU A 86 30.36 11.83 -12.33
C LEU A 86 30.66 12.05 -13.82
N ARG A 87 29.63 12.02 -14.69
CA ARG A 87 29.79 12.22 -16.13
C ARG A 87 30.00 13.67 -16.54
N ARG A 88 29.58 14.63 -15.71
CA ARG A 88 29.80 16.07 -15.96
C ARG A 88 31.18 16.57 -15.53
N GLU A 89 31.92 15.77 -14.77
CA GLU A 89 33.26 16.12 -14.29
C GLU A 89 34.39 15.62 -15.21
N ASN A 90 34.06 14.90 -16.28
CA ASN A 90 34.96 14.54 -17.39
C ASN A 90 34.52 15.24 -18.68
#